data_AF-A0A926RYS7-F1
#
_entry.id   AF-A0A926RYS7-F1
#
_cell.length_a   1.000
_cell.length_b   1.000
_cell.length_c   1.000
_cell.angle_alpha   90.00
_cell.angle_beta   90.00
_cell.angle_gamma   90.00
#
_symmetry.space_group_name_H-M   'P 1'
#
loop_
_entity.id
_entity.type
_entity.pdbx_description
1 polymer ?
#
loop_
_entity_poly.entity_id
_entity_poly.type
_entity_poly.pdbx_seq_one_letter_code
_entity_poly.pdbx_strand_id
1 'polypeptide(L)'
;MVKFMLKCFIISTILLFGVLIGMQQANVGLLNMRGYEDPDLKGAFYIPNEPSGEVEATVLGEEVTSHNLEQKQEKLEKIEAFNLFSQAGKWIANGVSSLASTIASFLGELISNLLSKI
;
A
#
# COMPACT_ATOMS: atom_id res chain seq x y z
N MET A 1 30.73 -1.92 -23.82
CA MET A 1 29.37 -2.50 -23.99
C MET A 1 29.09 -3.67 -23.06
N VAL A 2 29.85 -4.78 -23.10
CA VAL A 2 29.56 -6.00 -22.31
C VAL A 2 29.50 -5.77 -20.79
N LYS A 3 30.41 -4.99 -20.21
CA LYS A 3 30.41 -4.65 -18.77
C LYS A 3 29.14 -3.88 -18.33
N PHE A 4 28.54 -3.09 -19.22
CA PHE A 4 27.30 -2.36 -18.94
C PHE A 4 26.10 -3.30 -19.03
N MET A 5 26.02 -4.13 -20.06
CA MET A 5 24.97 -5.15 -20.17
C MET A 5 24.97 -6.14 -19.01
N LEU A 6 26.15 -6.55 -18.53
CA LEU A 6 26.25 -7.45 -17.36
C LEU A 6 25.70 -6.79 -16.09
N LYS A 7 25.98 -5.50 -15.86
CA LYS A 7 25.43 -4.74 -14.73
C LYS A 7 23.90 -4.65 -14.81
N CYS A 8 23.36 -4.31 -15.98
CA CYS A 8 21.91 -4.28 -16.21
C CYS A 8 21.26 -5.65 -16.00
N PHE A 9 21.90 -6.72 -16.49
CA PHE A 9 21.41 -8.08 -16.34
C PHE A 9 21.36 -8.52 -14.86
N ILE A 10 22.41 -8.21 -14.09
CA ILE A 10 22.46 -8.49 -12.64
C ILE A 10 21.35 -7.73 -11.90
N ILE A 11 21.18 -6.43 -12.17
CA ILE A 11 20.13 -5.61 -11.55
C ILE A 11 18.73 -6.16 -11.89
N SER A 12 18.49 -6.48 -13.17
CA SER A 12 17.22 -7.06 -13.61
C SER A 12 16.95 -8.41 -12.95
N THR A 13 17.99 -9.22 -12.74
CA THR A 13 17.89 -10.53 -12.08
C THR A 13 17.53 -10.36 -10.60
N ILE A 14 18.20 -9.45 -9.89
CA ILE A 14 17.89 -9.14 -8.49
C ILE A 14 16.44 -8.66 -8.35
N LEU A 15 15.98 -7.79 -9.26
CA LEU A 15 14.64 -7.25 -9.25
C LEU A 15 13.59 -8.34 -9.53
N LEU A 16 13.87 -9.24 -10.48
CA LEU A 16 13.02 -10.39 -10.77
C LEU A 16 12.84 -11.29 -9.54
N PHE A 17 13.92 -11.62 -8.84
CA PHE A 17 13.84 -12.40 -7.60
C PHE A 17 13.11 -11.65 -6.49
N GLY A 18 13.31 -10.33 -6.38
CA GLY A 18 12.56 -9.49 -5.44
C GLY A 18 11.04 -9.56 -5.67
N VAL A 19 10.60 -9.53 -6.92
CA VAL A 19 9.18 -9.66 -7.28
C VAL A 19 8.65 -11.07 -6.97
N LEU A 20 9.40 -12.12 -7.30
CA LEU A 20 8.99 -13.51 -7.02
C LEU A 20 8.82 -13.74 -5.50
N ILE A 21 9.77 -13.27 -4.69
CA ILE A 21 9.69 -13.32 -3.23
C ILE A 21 8.50 -12.50 -2.73
N GLY A 22 8.31 -11.29 -3.27
CA GLY A 22 7.19 -10.42 -2.93
C GLY A 22 5.83 -11.07 -3.20
N MET A 23 5.67 -11.78 -4.32
CA MET A 23 4.44 -12.53 -4.62
C MET A 23 4.19 -13.67 -3.64
N GLN A 24 5.24 -14.40 -3.24
CA GLN A 24 5.12 -15.44 -2.21
C GLN A 24 4.73 -14.85 -0.85
N GLN A 25 5.36 -13.75 -0.45
CA GLN A 25 5.04 -13.07 0.80
C GLN A 25 3.64 -12.47 0.78
N ALA A 26 3.17 -11.95 -0.35
CA ALA A 26 1.79 -11.48 -0.52
C ALA A 26 0.78 -12.64 -0.40
N ASN A 27 1.07 -13.79 -1.01
CA ASN A 27 0.21 -14.97 -0.89
C ASN A 27 0.10 -15.48 0.55
N VAL A 28 1.23 -15.53 1.27
CA VAL A 28 1.26 -15.88 2.70
C VAL A 28 0.54 -14.83 3.54
N GLY A 29 0.75 -13.54 3.25
CA GLY A 29 0.04 -12.45 3.92
C GLY A 29 -1.48 -12.52 3.73
N LEU A 30 -1.94 -12.85 2.52
CA LEU A 30 -3.36 -13.09 2.23
C LEU A 30 -3.90 -14.32 2.97
N LEU A 31 -3.12 -15.40 3.09
CA LEU A 31 -3.51 -16.57 3.87
C LEU A 31 -3.65 -16.24 5.37
N ASN A 32 -2.71 -15.48 5.91
CA ASN A 32 -2.72 -15.05 7.31
C ASN A 32 -3.88 -14.07 7.60
N MET A 33 -4.26 -13.25 6.62
CA MET A 33 -5.43 -12.35 6.73
C MET A 33 -6.78 -13.07 6.60
N ARG A 34 -6.81 -14.32 6.12
CA ARG A 34 -8.04 -15.13 6.06
C ARG A 34 -8.34 -15.91 7.34
N GLY A 35 -7.51 -15.78 8.38
CA GLY A 35 -7.80 -16.35 9.69
C GLY A 35 -7.77 -17.88 9.75
N TYR A 36 -7.08 -18.55 8.82
CA TYR A 36 -7.00 -20.02 8.76
C TYR A 36 -6.21 -20.70 9.90
N GLU A 37 -5.92 -19.99 10.99
CA GLU A 37 -5.39 -20.59 12.22
C GLU A 37 -6.50 -21.21 13.09
N ASP A 38 -7.78 -21.02 12.74
CA ASP A 38 -8.87 -21.72 13.41
C ASP A 38 -9.24 -23.03 12.67
N PRO A 39 -9.11 -24.20 13.31
CA PRO A 39 -9.51 -25.49 12.72
C PRO A 39 -10.98 -25.54 12.26
N ASP A 40 -11.83 -24.68 12.82
CA ASP A 40 -13.26 -24.55 12.47
C ASP A 40 -13.53 -23.75 11.18
N LEU A 41 -12.56 -23.01 10.65
CA LEU A 41 -12.71 -22.23 9.41
C LEU A 41 -12.37 -23.03 8.14
N LYS A 42 -12.12 -24.34 8.27
CA LYS A 42 -11.90 -25.23 7.13
C LYS A 42 -13.18 -25.67 6.40
N GLY A 43 -14.36 -25.25 6.82
CA GLY A 43 -15.61 -25.79 6.25
C GLY A 43 -16.80 -24.84 6.26
N ALA A 44 -16.70 -23.65 5.66
CA ALA A 44 -17.85 -22.73 5.51
C ALA A 44 -18.30 -22.52 4.05
N PHE A 45 -17.97 -23.45 3.15
CA PHE A 45 -18.63 -23.59 1.86
C PHE A 45 -18.99 -25.05 1.62
N TYR A 46 -19.90 -25.57 2.43
CA TYR A 46 -20.72 -26.70 1.99
C TYR A 46 -21.98 -26.10 1.40
N ILE A 47 -22.10 -26.16 0.07
CA ILE A 47 -23.38 -25.97 -0.62
C ILE A 47 -23.96 -27.37 -0.78
N PRO A 48 -24.82 -27.86 0.13
CA PRO A 48 -25.60 -29.04 -0.15
C PRO A 48 -26.62 -28.65 -1.22
N ASN A 49 -26.54 -29.29 -2.38
CA ASN A 49 -27.66 -29.34 -3.29
C ASN A 49 -28.74 -30.19 -2.63
N GLU A 50 -29.80 -29.59 -2.09
CA GLU A 50 -31.03 -30.33 -1.78
C GLU A 50 -32.30 -29.53 -2.18
N PRO A 51 -33.36 -30.23 -2.61
CA PRO A 51 -34.53 -29.66 -3.27
C PRO A 51 -35.70 -29.47 -2.29
N SER A 52 -35.56 -28.65 -1.25
CA SER A 52 -36.72 -28.19 -0.48
C SER A 52 -36.34 -27.02 0.40
N GLY A 53 -37.14 -25.95 0.31
CA GLY A 53 -36.86 -24.66 0.90
C GLY A 53 -36.76 -24.66 2.41
N GLU A 54 -35.79 -23.89 2.90
CA GLU A 54 -35.92 -22.80 3.87
C GLU A 54 -34.49 -22.28 4.10
N VAL A 55 -34.19 -21.10 3.55
CA VAL A 55 -32.85 -20.49 3.63
C VAL A 55 -32.84 -19.55 4.82
N GLU A 56 -32.61 -20.10 6.02
CA GLU A 56 -32.25 -19.30 7.19
C GLU A 56 -30.72 -19.12 7.23
N ALA A 57 -30.26 -18.00 6.67
CA ALA A 57 -28.90 -17.52 6.88
C ALA A 57 -28.78 -16.99 8.32
N THR A 58 -28.48 -17.87 9.28
CA THR A 58 -28.13 -17.50 10.65
C THR A 58 -26.79 -16.77 10.65
N VAL A 59 -26.85 -15.44 10.64
CA VAL A 59 -25.74 -14.53 10.88
C VAL A 59 -25.36 -14.62 12.37
N LEU A 60 -24.16 -15.17 12.63
CA LEU A 60 -23.26 -14.89 13.75
C LEU A 60 -23.94 -14.46 15.07
N GLY A 61 -24.21 -15.45 15.92
CA GLY A 61 -24.81 -15.28 17.24
C GLY A 61 -23.91 -14.63 18.29
N GLU A 62 -23.66 -13.32 18.20
CA GLU A 62 -23.39 -12.53 19.40
C GLU A 62 -23.86 -11.06 19.27
N GLU A 63 -24.74 -10.67 20.18
CA GLU A 63 -25.38 -9.36 20.26
C GLU A 63 -24.42 -8.32 20.86
N VAL A 64 -23.44 -7.84 20.08
CA VAL A 64 -22.54 -6.78 20.55
C VAL A 64 -23.06 -5.41 20.14
N THR A 65 -23.68 -4.73 21.11
CA THR A 65 -24.19 -3.35 21.06
C THR A 65 -23.33 -2.40 20.21
N SER A 66 -23.98 -1.79 19.22
CA SER A 66 -23.48 -1.03 18.08
C SER A 66 -22.82 0.33 18.38
N HIS A 67 -22.49 0.67 19.63
CA HIS A 67 -22.07 2.02 20.00
C HIS A 67 -20.57 2.21 20.33
N ASN A 68 -19.71 1.22 20.05
CA ASN A 68 -18.27 1.32 20.37
C ASN A 68 -17.31 1.06 19.19
N LEU A 69 -17.82 0.88 17.97
CA LEU A 69 -16.99 0.61 16.78
C LEU A 69 -16.43 1.89 16.14
N GLU A 70 -17.19 2.98 16.11
CA GLU A 70 -16.72 4.27 15.55
C GLU A 70 -15.52 4.84 16.33
N GLN A 71 -15.57 4.81 17.67
CA GLN A 71 -14.50 5.37 18.51
C GLN A 71 -13.18 4.57 18.44
N LYS A 72 -13.24 3.29 18.06
CA LYS A 72 -12.05 2.43 17.87
C LYS A 72 -11.47 2.57 16.46
N GLN A 73 -12.32 2.73 15.44
CA GLN A 73 -11.87 3.03 14.07
C GLN A 73 -11.13 4.37 14.01
N GLU A 74 -11.66 5.40 14.66
CA GLU A 74 -11.06 6.75 14.64
C GLU A 74 -9.68 6.80 15.31
N LYS A 75 -9.43 5.94 16.32
CA LYS A 75 -8.12 5.84 16.99
C LYS A 75 -7.10 5.06 16.17
N LEU A 76 -7.50 4.02 15.45
CA LEU A 76 -6.60 3.23 14.60
C LEU A 76 -6.16 4.02 13.37
N GLU A 77 -7.08 4.80 12.78
CA GLU A 77 -6.80 5.63 11.62
C GLU A 77 -5.87 6.81 11.95
N LYS A 78 -5.97 7.37 13.17
CA LYS A 78 -5.09 8.47 13.65
C LYS A 78 -3.67 8.03 14.03
N ILE A 79 -3.43 6.77 14.39
CA ILE A 79 -2.16 6.35 15.00
C ILE A 79 -1.11 5.91 13.96
N GLU A 80 -1.50 5.33 12.82
CA GLU A 80 -0.54 4.61 11.96
C GLU A 80 -0.19 5.37 10.65
N ALA A 81 -1.18 6.00 10.02
CA ALA A 81 -0.97 6.70 8.74
C ALA A 81 -0.36 8.10 8.91
N PHE A 82 -0.64 8.81 10.01
CA PHE A 82 -0.39 10.25 10.07
C PHE A 82 1.02 10.65 10.53
N ASN A 83 1.83 9.73 11.07
CA ASN A 83 3.17 10.11 11.57
C ASN A 83 4.33 9.59 10.69
N LEU A 84 4.26 8.36 10.16
CA LEU A 84 5.33 7.81 9.32
C LEU A 84 5.21 8.25 7.85
N PHE A 85 4.03 8.12 7.25
CA PHE A 85 3.81 8.58 5.88
C PHE A 85 3.87 10.11 5.77
N SER A 86 3.45 10.84 6.80
CA SER A 86 3.56 12.30 6.84
C SER A 86 5.01 12.77 6.96
N GLN A 87 5.86 12.10 7.75
CA GLN A 87 7.28 12.42 7.82
C GLN A 87 8.01 12.10 6.51
N ALA A 88 7.75 10.94 5.91
CA ALA A 88 8.29 10.58 4.60
C ALA A 88 7.80 11.56 3.51
N GLY A 89 6.50 11.87 3.50
CA GLY A 89 5.90 12.82 2.59
C GLY A 89 6.44 14.24 2.75
N LYS A 90 6.69 14.70 3.98
CA LYS A 90 7.34 16.00 4.24
C LYS A 90 8.74 16.07 3.67
N TRP A 91 9.54 15.01 3.84
CA TRP A 91 10.89 14.98 3.29
C TRP A 91 10.88 15.04 1.76
N ILE A 92 9.99 14.27 1.12
CA ILE A 92 9.80 14.27 -0.33
C ILE A 92 9.29 15.64 -0.82
N ALA A 93 8.28 16.20 -0.17
CA ALA A 93 7.69 17.49 -0.53
C ALA A 93 8.70 18.63 -0.39
N ASN A 94 9.55 18.60 0.64
CA ASN A 94 10.63 19.57 0.80
C ASN A 94 11.67 19.45 -0.31
N GLY A 95 12.03 18.23 -0.71
CA GLY A 95 12.93 17.99 -1.84
C GLY A 95 12.37 18.54 -3.15
N VAL A 96 11.10 18.23 -3.45
CA VAL A 96 10.42 18.70 -4.67
C VAL A 96 10.28 20.23 -4.67
N SER A 97 9.88 20.84 -3.55
CA SER A 97 9.78 22.30 -3.43
C SER A 97 11.12 22.99 -3.60
N SER A 98 12.21 22.43 -3.06
CA SER A 98 13.55 23.00 -3.19
C SER A 98 14.09 22.91 -4.62
N LEU A 99 13.76 21.85 -5.36
CA LEU A 99 14.10 21.73 -6.77
C LEU A 99 13.28 22.71 -7.61
N ALA A 100 11.99 22.82 -7.35
CA ALA A 100 11.11 23.75 -8.05
C ALA A 100 11.54 25.22 -7.85
N SER A 101 11.91 25.61 -6.63
CA SER A 101 12.39 26.97 -6.36
C SER A 101 13.72 27.27 -7.04
N THR A 102 14.65 26.30 -7.05
CA THR A 102 15.95 26.43 -7.74
C THR A 102 15.74 26.59 -9.26
N ILE A 103 14.85 25.79 -9.86
CA ILE A 103 14.54 25.91 -11.29
C ILE A 103 13.90 27.27 -11.59
N ALA A 104 12.95 27.71 -10.75
CA ALA A 104 12.30 29.00 -10.91
C ALA A 104 13.29 30.17 -10.80
N SER A 105 14.25 30.11 -9.87
CA SER A 105 15.27 31.16 -9.74
C SER A 105 16.23 31.17 -10.93
N PHE A 106 16.68 30.02 -11.42
CA PHE A 106 17.51 29.94 -12.62
C PHE A 106 16.79 30.49 -13.87
N LEU A 107 15.51 30.18 -14.04
CA LEU A 107 14.71 30.73 -15.13
C LEU A 107 14.54 32.25 -14.98
N GLY A 108 14.28 32.73 -13.77
CA GLY A 108 14.20 34.15 -13.46
C GLY A 108 15.50 34.90 -13.77
N GLU A 109 16.65 34.34 -13.38
CA GLU A 109 17.98 34.90 -13.67
C GLU A 109 18.33 34.87 -15.17
N LEU A 110 17.89 33.84 -15.91
CA LEU A 110 18.08 33.76 -17.36
C LEU A 110 17.26 34.84 -18.09
N ILE A 111 16.01 35.02 -17.68
CA ILE A 111 15.11 36.03 -18.24
C ILE A 111 15.61 37.43 -17.91
N SER A 112 16.06 37.67 -16.66
CA SER A 112 16.58 38.98 -16.26
C SER A 112 17.89 39.32 -16.99
N ASN A 113 18.79 38.35 -17.17
CA ASN A 113 20.03 38.56 -17.94
C ASN A 113 19.79 38.74 -19.45
N LEU A 114 18.73 38.17 -20.01
CA LEU A 114 18.34 38.42 -21.40
C LEU A 114 17.70 39.81 -21.58
N LEU A 115 16.85 40.22 -20.63
CA LEU A 115 16.22 41.54 -20.62
C LEU A 115 17.22 42.66 -20.32
N SER A 116 18.27 42.42 -19.54
CA SER A 116 19.31 43.42 -19.25
C SER A 116 20.33 43.61 -20.37
N LYS A 117 20.34 42.71 -21.37
CA LYS A 117 21.29 42.69 -22.50
C LYS A 117 20.67 43.16 -23.81
N ILE A 118 19.36 43.42 -23.81
CA ILE A 118 18.58 44.11 -24.87
C ILE A 118 18.48 45.58 -24.51
#